data_AF-A0A3N5FFD1-F1
#
_entry.id   AF-A0A3N5FFD1-F1
#
_cell.length_a   1.000
_cell.length_b   1.000
_cell.length_c   1.000
_cell.angle_alpha   90.00
_cell.angle_beta   90.00
_cell.angle_gamma   90.00
#
_symmetry.space_group_name_H-M   'P 1'
#
loop_
_entity.id
_entity.type
_entity.pdbx_description
1 polymer ?
#
loop_
_entity_poly.entity_id
_entity_poly.type
_entity_poly.pdbx_seq_one_letter_code
_entity_poly.pdbx_strand_id
1 'polypeptide(L)' 'MKGLQRLLFVALALVAASAFAHHGWSSYDESKTLKLAGTIQSASYENPHGAVELKTPEKT' A
#
# COMPACT_ATOMS: atom_id res chain seq x y z
N MET A 1 -28.19 -9.56 -30.85
CA MET A 1 -26.76 -9.82 -30.51
C MET A 1 -26.02 -8.59 -30.01
N LYS A 2 -26.09 -7.43 -30.69
CA LYS A 2 -25.35 -6.21 -30.31
C LYS A 2 -25.66 -5.69 -28.89
N GLY A 3 -26.91 -5.82 -28.42
CA GLY A 3 -27.29 -5.44 -27.04
C GLY A 3 -26.68 -6.34 -25.96
N LEU A 4 -26.66 -7.65 -26.19
CA LEU A 4 -26.02 -8.62 -25.30
C LEU A 4 -24.50 -8.39 -25.23
N GLN A 5 -23.87 -8.08 -26.36
CA GLN A 5 -22.43 -7.75 -26.40
C GLN A 5 -22.11 -6.48 -25.61
N ARG A 6 -22.96 -5.45 -25.67
CA ARG A 6 -22.79 -4.22 -24.87
C ARG A 6 -22.93 -4.49 -23.37
N LEU A 7 -23.91 -5.31 -22.98
CA LEU A 7 -24.12 -5.69 -21.58
C LEU A 7 -22.94 -6.50 -21.02
N LEU A 8 -22.43 -7.47 -21.80
CA LEU A 8 -21.22 -8.23 -21.44
C LEU A 8 -20.00 -7.33 -21.28
N PHE A 9 -19.80 -6.36 -22.16
CA PHE A 9 -18.69 -5.42 -22.07
C PHE A 9 -18.75 -4.58 -20.79
N VAL A 10 -19.93 -4.05 -20.45
CA VAL A 10 -20.14 -3.27 -19.21
C VAL A 10 -19.92 -4.13 -17.97
N ALA A 11 -20.43 -5.36 -17.96
CA ALA A 11 -20.22 -6.29 -16.85
C ALA A 11 -18.72 -6.59 -16.65
N LEU A 12 -17.98 -6.80 -17.74
CA LEU A 12 -16.55 -7.08 -17.66
C LEU A 12 -15.74 -5.86 -17.17
N ALA A 13 -16.13 -4.65 -17.59
CA ALA A 13 -15.52 -3.40 -17.11
C ALA A 13 -15.76 -3.17 -15.61
N LEU A 14 -16.96 -3.48 -15.10
CA LEU A 14 -17.28 -3.36 -13.68
C LEU A 14 -16.48 -4.36 -12.82
N VAL A 15 -16.24 -5.57 -13.31
CA VAL A 15 -15.40 -6.56 -12.62
C VAL A 15 -13.93 -6.12 -12.61
N ALA A 16 -13.42 -5.56 -13.70
CA ALA A 16 -12.04 -5.07 -13.78
C ALA A 16 -11.76 -3.91 -12.80
N ALA A 17 -12.75 -3.08 -12.48
CA ALA A 17 -12.60 -1.99 -11.51
C ALA A 17 -12.27 -2.49 -10.08
N SER A 18 -12.74 -3.68 -9.70
CA SER A 18 -12.47 -4.27 -8.37
C SER A 18 -10.99 -4.64 -8.15
N ALA A 19 -10.25 -4.96 -9.22
CA ALA A 19 -8.83 -5.27 -9.13
C ALA A 19 -8.01 -4.05 -8.68
N PHE A 20 -8.37 -2.85 -9.14
CA PHE A 20 -7.70 -1.60 -8.73
C PHE A 20 -7.90 -1.28 -7.23
N ALA A 21 -9.00 -1.72 -6.62
CA ALA A 21 -9.24 -1.51 -5.19
C ALA A 21 -8.46 -2.50 -4.29
N HIS A 22 -8.16 -3.72 -4.79
CA HIS A 22 -7.43 -4.74 -4.04
C HIS A 22 -5.90 -4.61 -4.12
N HIS A 23 -5.38 -3.92 -5.15
CA HIS A 23 -3.97 -3.54 -5.21
C HIS A 23 -3.73 -2.28 -4.40
N GLY A 24 -3.98 -2.38 -3.09
CA GLY A 24 -3.71 -1.31 -2.14
C GLY A 24 -2.32 -0.73 -2.39
N TRP A 25 -2.27 0.58 -2.54
CA TRP A 25 -1.01 1.32 -2.59
C TRP A 25 -0.29 1.07 -1.27
N SER A 26 1.01 0.76 -1.30
CA SER A 26 1.79 0.73 -0.06
C SER A 26 1.65 2.10 0.58
N SER A 27 1.29 2.22 1.86
CA SER A 27 1.31 3.54 2.55
C SER A 27 2.70 4.22 2.48
N TYR A 28 3.71 3.50 2.00
CA TYR A 28 4.99 3.98 1.55
C TYR A 28 4.93 4.71 0.19
N ASP A 29 5.20 6.00 0.21
CA ASP A 29 5.47 6.79 -0.99
C ASP A 29 6.96 6.64 -1.37
N GLU A 30 7.25 5.79 -2.35
CA GLU A 30 8.62 5.50 -2.81
C GLU A 30 9.33 6.72 -3.44
N SER A 31 8.57 7.74 -3.87
CA SER A 31 9.14 8.99 -4.38
C SER A 31 9.70 9.89 -3.28
N LYS A 32 9.41 9.58 -2.00
CA LYS A 32 9.81 10.36 -0.83
C LYS A 32 10.77 9.60 0.06
N THR A 33 12.05 9.91 -0.06
CA THR A 33 13.05 9.42 0.90
C THR A 33 12.83 10.05 2.27
N LEU A 34 12.60 9.22 3.29
CA LEU A 34 12.50 9.66 4.69
C LEU A 34 13.89 9.62 5.34
N LYS A 35 14.32 10.75 5.94
CA LYS A 35 15.50 10.81 6.81
C LYS A 35 15.02 10.93 8.26
N LEU A 36 15.24 9.89 9.04
CA LEU A 36 14.85 9.84 10.45
C LEU A 36 16.11 9.91 11.32
N ALA A 37 16.10 10.79 12.32
CA ALA A 37 17.17 10.91 13.32
C ALA A 37 16.58 10.71 14.71
N GLY A 38 17.24 9.89 15.52
CA GLY A 38 16.76 9.53 16.85
C GLY A 38 17.60 8.42 17.47
N THR A 39 17.27 8.06 18.70
CA THR A 39 17.88 6.93 19.41
C THR A 39 17.08 5.67 19.12
N ILE A 40 17.73 4.59 18.70
CA ILE A 40 17.09 3.27 18.60
C ILE A 40 16.77 2.78 20.03
N GLN A 41 15.49 2.57 20.33
CA GLN A 41 15.04 2.00 21.60
C GLN A 41 15.01 0.47 21.54
N SER A 42 14.55 -0.07 20.42
CA SER A 42 14.48 -1.51 20.17
C SER A 42 14.66 -1.81 18.68
N ALA A 43 15.19 -3.00 18.40
CA ALA A 43 15.27 -3.55 17.05
C ALA A 43 14.99 -5.04 17.12
N SER A 44 14.10 -5.53 16.26
CA SER A 44 13.76 -6.94 16.15
C SER A 44 13.87 -7.41 14.71
N TYR A 45 14.12 -8.69 14.55
CA TYR A 45 14.07 -9.36 13.26
C TYR A 45 13.29 -10.65 13.44
N GLU A 46 12.07 -10.67 12.92
CA GLU A 46 11.21 -11.85 12.92
C GLU A 46 10.91 -12.22 11.46
N ASN A 47 10.65 -13.49 11.16
CA ASN A 47 10.25 -13.86 9.81
C ASN A 47 8.81 -13.36 9.58
N PRO A 48 8.53 -12.52 8.55
CA PRO A 48 9.38 -12.15 7.40
C PRO A 48 9.97 -10.72 7.44
N HIS A 49 9.77 -9.96 8.52
CA HIS A 49 10.10 -8.54 8.60
C HIS A 49 10.84 -8.15 9.89
N GLY A 50 11.79 -7.24 9.76
CA GLY A 50 12.40 -6.56 10.90
C GLY A 50 11.67 -5.27 11.27
N ALA A 51 11.80 -4.84 12.52
CA ALA A 51 11.27 -3.58 13.03
C ALA A 51 12.33 -2.82 13.83
N VAL A 52 12.25 -1.49 13.81
CA VAL A 52 13.09 -0.58 14.61
C VAL A 52 12.20 0.48 15.24
N GLU A 53 12.31 0.64 16.56
CA GLU A 53 11.65 1.70 17.31
C GLU A 53 12.63 2.86 17.55
N LEU A 54 12.30 4.04 17.04
CA LEU A 54 13.14 5.24 17.15
C LEU A 54 12.53 6.24 18.14
N LYS A 55 13.25 6.57 19.21
CA LYS A 55 12.97 7.75 20.03
C LYS A 55 13.49 8.98 19.30
N THR A 56 12.59 9.87 18.90
CA THR A 56 12.92 11.13 18.23
C THR A 56 12.62 12.31 19.16
N PRO A 57 13.25 13.50 18.97
CA PRO A 57 12.96 14.73 19.74
C PRO A 57 11.58 15.35 19.47
N GLU A 58 10.55 14.52 19.25
CA GLU A 58 9.13 14.81 19.00
C GLU A 58 8.70 14.94 17.52
N LYS A 59 7.62 14.22 17.22
CA LYS A 59 6.54 14.61 16.32
C LYS A 59 5.26 14.47 17.17
N THR A 60 4.61 15.59 17.50
CA THR A 60 3.22 15.59 18.02
C THR A 60 2.27 15.09 16.94
#